data_AF-A0A9R1X0V8-F1
#
_entry.id   AF-A0A9R1X0V8-F1
#
_cell.length_a   1.000
_cell.length_b   1.000
_cell.length_c   1.000
_cell.angle_alpha   90.00
_cell.angle_beta   90.00
_cell.angle_gamma   90.00
#
_symmetry.space_group_name_H-M   'P 1'
#
loop_
_entity.id
_entity.type
_entity.pdbx_description
1 polymer ?
#
loop_
_entity_poly.entity_id
_entity_poly.type
_entity_poly.pdbx_seq_one_letter_code
_entity_poly.pdbx_strand_id
1 'polypeptide(L)'
;MEFACMPEHFVEDVMELLIFASRIPHALDGVKLDDFMNFIIMFMASPEYIRNPYLRAKMVEVLNCWMPRRSGSSSATSTLFEWHLLSVQYLVKNLLKLYVDVEFTGSHTQFYDKFNIRHNIAKLLEYLWQVPVHQNAWKQIAKEEEKGVYLNFLINDSIFLLDESLNKILELKELEAEMANTTEWEQRSAQEN
;
A
#
# COMPACT_ATOMS: atom_id res chain seq x y z
N MET A 1 -27.72 -1.49 -0.68
CA MET A 1 -27.40 -2.18 -1.95
C MET A 1 -27.16 -1.22 -3.12
N GLU A 2 -27.65 0.02 -3.08
CA GLU A 2 -27.49 0.97 -4.21
C GLU A 2 -26.04 1.39 -4.48
N PHE A 3 -25.23 1.65 -3.44
CA PHE A 3 -23.84 2.10 -3.62
C PHE A 3 -22.93 1.05 -4.28
N ALA A 4 -23.10 -0.24 -3.95
CA ALA A 4 -22.30 -1.33 -4.54
C ALA A 4 -22.58 -1.56 -6.05
N CYS A 5 -23.57 -0.86 -6.61
CA CYS A 5 -23.88 -0.86 -8.04
C CYS A 5 -23.27 0.36 -8.77
N MET A 6 -22.62 1.27 -8.04
CA MET A 6 -21.96 2.43 -8.63
C MET A 6 -20.75 1.96 -9.47
N PRO A 7 -20.53 2.53 -10.66
CA PRO A 7 -19.36 2.19 -11.46
C PRO A 7 -18.05 2.53 -10.73
N GLU A 8 -17.11 1.58 -10.70
CA GLU A 8 -15.84 1.75 -9.97
C GLU A 8 -14.96 2.88 -10.52
N HIS A 9 -15.11 3.23 -11.81
CA HIS A 9 -14.31 4.29 -12.45
C HIS A 9 -14.47 5.65 -11.77
N PHE A 10 -15.65 5.96 -11.22
CA PHE A 10 -15.84 7.22 -10.48
C PHE A 10 -14.91 7.32 -9.27
N VAL A 11 -14.75 6.21 -8.55
CA VAL A 11 -13.84 6.18 -7.40
C VAL A 11 -12.39 6.19 -7.87
N GLU A 12 -12.11 5.44 -8.94
CA GLU A 12 -10.77 5.39 -9.53
C GLU A 12 -10.27 6.77 -9.96
N ASP A 13 -11.08 7.51 -10.72
CA ASP A 13 -10.75 8.86 -11.19
C ASP A 13 -10.49 9.82 -10.02
N VAL A 14 -11.30 9.72 -8.97
CA VAL A 14 -11.12 10.55 -7.76
C VAL A 14 -9.82 10.17 -7.03
N MET A 15 -9.52 8.89 -6.87
CA MET A 15 -8.27 8.46 -6.21
C MET A 15 -7.05 8.91 -7.03
N GLU A 16 -7.11 8.77 -8.36
CA GLU A 16 -6.03 9.19 -9.26
C GLU A 16 -5.81 10.70 -9.25
N LEU A 17 -6.90 11.48 -9.25
CA LEU A 17 -6.84 12.93 -9.09
C LEU A 17 -6.21 13.33 -7.75
N LEU A 18 -6.55 12.66 -6.65
CA LEU A 18 -5.97 12.94 -5.34
C LEU A 18 -4.48 12.59 -5.28
N ILE A 19 -4.05 11.47 -5.87
CA ILE A 19 -2.63 11.10 -5.99
C ILE A 19 -1.90 12.17 -6.81
N PHE A 20 -2.46 12.58 -7.94
CA PHE A 20 -1.88 13.60 -8.81
C PHE A 20 -1.77 14.95 -8.10
N ALA A 21 -2.86 15.44 -7.48
CA ALA A 21 -2.89 16.71 -6.76
C ALA A 21 -1.89 16.71 -5.59
N SER A 22 -1.71 15.59 -4.90
CA SER A 22 -0.75 15.47 -3.79
C SER A 22 0.71 15.64 -4.22
N ARG A 23 1.02 15.55 -5.52
CA ARG A 23 2.37 15.80 -6.06
C ARG A 23 2.63 17.28 -6.33
N ILE A 24 1.58 18.09 -6.40
CA ILE A 24 1.66 19.53 -6.68
C ILE A 24 1.65 20.28 -5.33
N PRO A 25 2.68 21.08 -5.02
CA PRO A 25 2.70 21.88 -3.79
C PRO A 25 1.45 22.76 -3.67
N HIS A 26 0.85 22.81 -2.48
CA HIS A 26 -0.33 23.63 -2.15
C HIS A 26 -1.62 23.32 -2.92
N ALA A 27 -1.66 22.30 -3.80
CA ALA A 27 -2.87 22.00 -4.58
C ALA A 27 -4.05 21.51 -3.73
N LEU A 28 -3.78 20.98 -2.53
CA LEU A 28 -4.80 20.53 -1.58
C LEU A 28 -5.11 21.56 -0.48
N ASP A 29 -4.46 22.72 -0.48
CA ASP A 29 -4.69 23.74 0.54
C ASP A 29 -6.11 24.31 0.39
N GLY A 30 -6.86 24.35 1.51
CA GLY A 30 -8.25 24.79 1.53
C GLY A 30 -9.27 23.75 1.04
N VAL A 31 -8.83 22.55 0.61
CA VAL A 31 -9.72 21.44 0.28
C VAL A 31 -10.20 20.76 1.56
N LYS A 32 -11.48 20.38 1.61
CA LYS A 32 -12.06 19.60 2.71
C LYS A 32 -11.66 18.12 2.60
N LEU A 33 -10.48 17.79 3.13
CA LEU A 33 -9.94 16.43 3.04
C LEU A 33 -10.61 15.42 3.98
N ASP A 34 -11.32 15.88 5.02
CA ASP A 34 -12.06 15.02 5.95
C ASP A 34 -13.07 14.10 5.25
N ASP A 35 -13.80 14.60 4.26
CA ASP A 35 -14.79 13.81 3.51
C ASP A 35 -14.12 12.68 2.73
N PHE A 36 -12.97 12.95 2.12
CA PHE A 36 -12.18 11.94 1.44
C PHE A 36 -11.54 10.95 2.42
N MET A 37 -11.08 11.42 3.59
CA MET A 37 -10.56 10.55 4.65
C MET A 37 -11.64 9.59 5.16
N ASN A 38 -12.86 10.09 5.40
CA ASN A 38 -14.02 9.29 5.78
C ASN A 38 -14.32 8.22 4.71
N PHE A 39 -14.36 8.62 3.45
CA PHE A 39 -14.61 7.73 2.32
C PHE A 39 -13.56 6.61 2.25
N ILE A 40 -12.27 6.97 2.27
CA ILE A 40 -11.16 6.02 2.21
C ILE A 40 -11.25 5.01 3.36
N ILE A 41 -11.36 5.48 4.60
CA ILE A 41 -11.40 4.59 5.77
C ILE A 41 -12.60 3.64 5.70
N MET A 42 -13.76 4.13 5.27
CA MET A 42 -14.99 3.33 5.18
C MET A 42 -14.89 2.21 4.15
N PHE A 43 -14.26 2.48 2.99
CA PHE A 43 -14.30 1.57 1.85
C PHE A 43 -13.03 0.72 1.65
N MET A 44 -11.87 1.15 2.15
CA MET A 44 -10.60 0.45 1.91
C MET A 44 -10.56 -0.98 2.46
N ALA A 45 -11.33 -1.28 3.50
CA ALA A 45 -11.39 -2.60 4.13
C ALA A 45 -12.75 -3.31 3.94
N SER A 46 -13.51 -2.87 2.93
CA SER A 46 -14.91 -3.26 2.72
C SER A 46 -15.11 -3.90 1.34
N PRO A 47 -14.74 -5.19 1.17
CA PRO A 47 -14.89 -5.91 -0.10
C PRO A 47 -16.35 -6.04 -0.56
N GLU A 48 -17.32 -5.85 0.34
CA GLU A 48 -18.75 -5.86 0.03
C GLU A 48 -19.20 -4.65 -0.81
N TYR A 49 -18.51 -3.51 -0.66
CA TYR A 49 -18.85 -2.25 -1.33
C TYR A 49 -17.90 -1.95 -2.49
N ILE A 50 -16.60 -2.20 -2.31
CA ILE A 50 -15.59 -2.10 -3.37
C ILE A 50 -14.89 -3.45 -3.47
N ARG A 51 -15.31 -4.24 -4.46
CA ARG A 51 -14.80 -5.60 -4.65
C ARG A 51 -13.37 -5.58 -5.14
N ASN A 52 -13.05 -4.64 -6.02
CA ASN A 52 -11.73 -4.50 -6.63
C ASN A 52 -10.64 -4.19 -5.57
N PRO A 53 -9.72 -5.14 -5.30
CA PRO A 53 -8.65 -4.95 -4.31
C PRO A 53 -7.62 -3.90 -4.76
N TYR A 54 -7.44 -3.69 -6.06
CA TYR A 54 -6.52 -2.69 -6.60
C TYR A 54 -7.04 -1.28 -6.33
N LEU A 55 -8.35 -1.06 -6.46
CA LEU A 55 -8.96 0.22 -6.11
C LEU A 55 -8.87 0.50 -4.61
N ARG A 56 -9.07 -0.52 -3.76
CA ARG A 56 -8.85 -0.41 -2.31
C ARG A 56 -7.38 -0.12 -1.97
N ALA A 57 -6.44 -0.71 -2.69
CA ALA A 57 -5.01 -0.42 -2.56
C ALA A 57 -4.66 1.02 -3.01
N LYS A 58 -5.29 1.52 -4.07
CA LYS A 58 -5.12 2.91 -4.55
C LYS A 58 -5.55 3.92 -3.48
N MET A 59 -6.54 3.61 -2.63
CA MET A 59 -6.88 4.43 -1.47
C MET A 59 -5.74 4.52 -0.45
N VAL A 60 -5.00 3.43 -0.23
CA VAL A 60 -3.80 3.43 0.63
C VAL A 60 -2.70 4.29 0.01
N GLU A 61 -2.56 4.26 -1.31
CA GLU A 61 -1.63 5.13 -2.03
C GLU A 61 -1.94 6.62 -1.83
N VAL A 62 -3.23 7.01 -1.87
CA VAL A 62 -3.67 8.37 -1.53
C VAL A 62 -3.22 8.76 -0.12
N LEU A 63 -3.48 7.91 0.89
CA LEU A 63 -3.07 8.19 2.27
C LEU A 63 -1.55 8.29 2.41
N ASN A 64 -0.80 7.45 1.70
CA ASN A 64 0.65 7.53 1.66
C ASN A 64 1.16 8.87 1.10
N CYS A 65 0.43 9.47 0.15
CA CYS A 65 0.74 10.79 -0.38
C CYS A 65 0.46 11.91 0.62
N TRP A 66 -0.49 11.71 1.54
CA TRP A 66 -0.86 12.69 2.56
C TRP A 66 0.00 12.62 3.82
N MET A 67 0.76 11.54 4.00
CA MET A 67 1.68 11.41 5.14
C MET A 67 2.69 12.58 5.19
N PRO A 68 3.00 13.09 6.39
CA PRO A 68 3.96 14.18 6.54
C PRO A 68 5.35 13.82 6.00
N ARG A 69 5.74 14.41 4.87
CA ARG A 69 7.12 14.35 4.38
C ARG A 69 8.03 15.24 5.21
N ARG A 70 9.24 14.75 5.50
CA ARG A 70 10.29 15.43 6.28
C ARG A 70 10.68 16.84 5.82
N SER A 71 10.26 17.30 4.63
CA SER A 71 10.70 18.58 4.07
C SER A 71 9.61 19.43 3.38
N GLY A 72 8.31 19.21 3.65
CA GLY A 72 7.29 20.08 3.06
C GLY A 72 5.84 19.61 3.08
N SER A 73 5.42 18.80 4.04
CA SER A 73 3.99 18.49 4.15
C SER A 73 3.21 19.65 4.75
N SER A 74 2.04 19.92 4.18
CA SER A 74 1.07 20.85 4.76
C SER A 74 0.63 20.34 6.14
N SER A 75 0.56 21.23 7.13
CA SER A 75 0.04 20.93 8.47
C SER A 75 -1.40 20.39 8.45
N ALA A 76 -2.14 20.59 7.35
CA ALA A 76 -3.51 20.14 7.21
C ALA A 76 -3.63 18.62 7.06
N THR A 77 -2.68 17.95 6.39
CA THR A 77 -2.77 16.50 6.20
C THR A 77 -2.30 15.73 7.44
N SER A 78 -1.34 16.25 8.20
CA SER A 78 -0.93 15.65 9.48
C SER A 78 -2.08 15.59 10.47
N THR A 79 -2.91 16.64 10.52
CA THR A 79 -4.07 16.68 11.42
C THR A 79 -5.12 15.61 11.11
N LEU A 80 -5.22 15.15 9.85
CA LEU A 80 -6.11 14.04 9.49
C LEU A 80 -5.67 12.72 10.13
N PHE A 81 -4.37 12.51 10.32
CA PHE A 81 -3.88 11.28 10.97
C PHE A 81 -3.97 11.37 12.49
N GLU A 82 -3.79 12.57 13.07
CA GLU A 82 -3.76 12.75 14.52
C GLU A 82 -5.14 12.96 15.17
N TRP A 83 -6.02 13.71 14.50
CA TRP A 83 -7.24 14.24 15.13
C TRP A 83 -8.55 13.78 14.47
N HIS A 84 -8.49 13.20 13.27
CA HIS A 84 -9.69 12.70 12.60
C HIS A 84 -10.24 11.45 13.31
N LEU A 85 -11.51 11.51 13.72
CA LEU A 85 -12.13 10.50 14.56
C LEU A 85 -12.04 9.08 13.98
N LEU A 86 -12.43 8.91 12.70
CA LEU A 86 -12.38 7.59 12.08
C LEU A 86 -10.96 7.10 11.85
N SER A 87 -9.99 8.03 11.69
CA SER A 87 -8.59 7.67 11.50
C SER A 87 -8.08 6.98 12.75
N VAL A 88 -8.25 7.62 13.90
CA VAL A 88 -7.83 7.11 15.21
C VAL A 88 -8.49 5.77 15.54
N GLN A 89 -9.76 5.60 15.18
CA GLN A 89 -10.54 4.41 15.56
C GLN A 89 -10.33 3.21 14.63
N TYR A 90 -10.24 3.43 13.32
CA TYR A 90 -10.40 2.36 12.34
C TYR A 90 -9.20 2.18 11.41
N LEU A 91 -8.33 3.18 11.25
CA LEU A 91 -7.32 3.15 10.19
C LEU A 91 -6.35 1.97 10.33
N VAL A 92 -5.77 1.76 11.52
CA VAL A 92 -4.86 0.64 11.78
C VAL A 92 -5.54 -0.71 11.53
N LYS A 93 -6.76 -0.90 12.07
CA LYS A 93 -7.53 -2.14 11.89
C LYS A 93 -7.85 -2.41 10.42
N ASN A 94 -8.25 -1.38 9.69
CA ASN A 94 -8.64 -1.49 8.28
C ASN A 94 -7.43 -1.81 7.39
N LEU A 95 -6.27 -1.22 7.68
CA LEU A 95 -5.02 -1.52 7.00
C LEU A 95 -4.58 -2.98 7.21
N LEU A 96 -4.62 -3.47 8.44
CA LEU A 96 -4.28 -4.87 8.75
C LEU A 96 -5.25 -5.85 8.07
N LYS A 97 -6.55 -5.53 8.07
CA LYS A 97 -7.55 -6.33 7.35
C LYS A 97 -7.27 -6.35 5.84
N LEU A 98 -7.03 -5.19 5.22
CA LEU A 98 -6.71 -5.11 3.80
C LEU A 98 -5.42 -5.88 3.45
N TYR A 99 -4.40 -5.84 4.33
CA TYR A 99 -3.15 -6.59 4.15
C TYR A 99 -3.38 -8.10 3.99
N VAL A 100 -4.35 -8.63 4.74
CA VAL A 100 -4.76 -10.04 4.64
C VAL A 100 -5.64 -10.26 3.42
N ASP A 101 -6.62 -9.39 3.16
CA ASP A 101 -7.55 -9.52 2.04
C ASP A 101 -6.84 -9.57 0.67
N VAL A 102 -5.75 -8.83 0.50
CA VAL A 102 -4.99 -8.80 -0.77
C VAL A 102 -4.23 -10.09 -1.06
N GLU A 103 -4.21 -11.06 -0.14
CA GLU A 103 -3.74 -12.40 -0.47
C GLU A 103 -4.62 -13.06 -1.53
N PHE A 104 -5.91 -12.69 -1.62
CA PHE A 104 -6.91 -13.37 -2.44
C PHE A 104 -7.56 -12.43 -3.47
N THR A 105 -6.77 -11.88 -4.41
CA THR A 105 -7.30 -10.96 -5.45
C THR A 105 -7.94 -11.66 -6.66
N GLY A 106 -7.61 -12.93 -6.92
CA GLY A 106 -8.11 -13.72 -8.05
C GLY A 106 -7.49 -13.39 -9.41
N SER A 107 -6.49 -12.51 -9.47
CA SER A 107 -5.82 -12.09 -10.71
C SER A 107 -4.68 -13.05 -11.12
N HIS A 108 -4.37 -13.12 -12.42
CA HIS A 108 -3.19 -13.85 -12.92
C HIS A 108 -1.85 -13.27 -12.42
N THR A 109 -1.81 -11.97 -12.09
CA THR A 109 -0.63 -11.27 -11.56
C THR A 109 -0.62 -11.15 -10.04
N GLN A 110 -1.63 -11.72 -9.37
CA GLN A 110 -1.89 -11.58 -7.93
C GLN A 110 -0.67 -11.85 -7.05
N PHE A 111 0.13 -12.85 -7.40
CA PHE A 111 1.28 -13.24 -6.60
C PHE A 111 2.28 -12.08 -6.41
N TYR A 112 2.56 -11.32 -7.47
CA TYR A 112 3.52 -10.22 -7.42
C TYR A 112 2.86 -8.92 -6.95
N ASP A 113 1.63 -8.67 -7.38
CA ASP A 113 0.90 -7.45 -7.02
C ASP A 113 0.74 -7.29 -5.51
N LYS A 114 0.51 -8.41 -4.80
CA LYS A 114 0.29 -8.38 -3.35
C LYS A 114 1.48 -7.78 -2.60
N PHE A 115 2.72 -8.02 -3.04
CA PHE A 115 3.90 -7.50 -2.36
C PHE A 115 3.98 -5.97 -2.46
N ASN A 116 3.68 -5.40 -3.63
CA ASN A 116 3.64 -3.95 -3.82
C ASN A 116 2.53 -3.30 -2.99
N ILE A 117 1.34 -3.91 -2.95
CA ILE A 117 0.23 -3.42 -2.14
C ILE A 117 0.58 -3.49 -0.64
N ARG A 118 1.12 -4.63 -0.19
CA ARG A 118 1.56 -4.84 1.21
C ARG A 118 2.66 -3.89 1.62
N HIS A 119 3.61 -3.60 0.74
CA HIS A 119 4.65 -2.60 0.99
C HIS A 119 4.04 -1.21 1.24
N ASN A 120 3.07 -0.79 0.41
CA ASN A 120 2.36 0.47 0.61
C ASN A 120 1.57 0.51 1.93
N ILE A 121 0.92 -0.59 2.30
CA ILE A 121 0.22 -0.72 3.59
C ILE A 121 1.21 -0.64 4.75
N ALA A 122 2.33 -1.39 4.68
CA ALA A 122 3.36 -1.43 5.72
C ALA A 122 3.96 -0.05 5.97
N LYS A 123 4.28 0.70 4.92
CA LYS A 123 4.78 2.08 5.02
C LYS A 123 3.84 2.99 5.81
N LEU A 124 2.54 2.88 5.58
CA LEU A 124 1.54 3.65 6.32
C LEU A 124 1.42 3.17 7.77
N LEU A 125 1.41 1.86 8.01
CA LEU A 125 1.40 1.28 9.35
C LEU A 125 2.63 1.70 10.19
N GLU A 126 3.82 1.73 9.57
CA GLU A 126 5.05 2.21 10.20
C GLU A 126 4.94 3.67 10.63
N TYR A 127 4.39 4.54 9.77
CA TYR A 127 4.13 5.93 10.13
C TYR A 127 3.14 6.01 11.30
N LEU A 128 2.01 5.32 11.24
CA LEU A 128 0.98 5.34 12.28
C LEU A 128 1.50 4.82 13.64
N TRP A 129 2.45 3.88 13.64
CA TRP A 129 3.11 3.44 14.88
C TRP A 129 3.84 4.58 15.61
N GLN A 130 4.42 5.52 14.85
CA GLN A 130 5.09 6.70 15.40
C GLN A 130 4.11 7.75 15.92
N VAL A 131 2.83 7.70 15.54
CA VAL A 131 1.80 8.64 15.98
C VAL A 131 1.13 8.11 17.27
N PRO A 132 1.33 8.76 18.43
CA PRO A 132 0.96 8.18 19.73
C PRO A 132 -0.52 7.79 19.87
N VAL A 133 -1.43 8.54 19.23
CA VAL A 133 -2.88 8.30 19.32
C VAL A 133 -3.28 6.92 18.77
N HIS A 134 -2.50 6.37 17.81
CA HIS A 134 -2.78 5.07 17.18
C HIS A 134 -2.23 3.88 17.96
N GLN A 135 -1.32 4.08 18.92
CA GLN A 135 -0.70 2.98 19.67
C GLN A 135 -1.70 2.16 20.49
N ASN A 136 -2.81 2.78 20.92
CA ASN A 136 -3.86 2.06 21.61
C ASN A 136 -4.60 1.08 20.69
N ALA A 137 -4.81 1.43 19.43
CA ALA A 137 -5.42 0.53 18.45
C ALA A 137 -4.54 -0.71 18.24
N TRP A 138 -3.22 -0.54 18.12
CA TRP A 138 -2.27 -1.66 18.05
C TRP A 138 -2.34 -2.58 19.27
N LYS A 139 -2.35 -2.01 20.48
CA LYS A 139 -2.45 -2.78 21.73
C LYS A 139 -3.77 -3.55 21.84
N GLN A 140 -4.86 -2.96 21.36
CA GLN A 140 -6.17 -3.59 21.34
C GLN A 140 -6.19 -4.76 20.35
N ILE A 141 -5.70 -4.54 19.13
CA ILE A 141 -5.64 -5.56 18.08
C ILE A 141 -4.75 -6.73 18.52
N ALA A 142 -3.60 -6.46 19.15
CA ALA A 142 -2.72 -7.52 19.67
C ALA A 142 -3.38 -8.40 20.75
N LYS A 143 -4.41 -7.89 21.45
CA LYS A 143 -5.19 -8.68 22.41
C LYS A 143 -6.35 -9.43 21.76
N GLU A 144 -6.97 -8.85 20.74
CA GLU A 144 -8.13 -9.41 20.06
C GLU A 144 -7.74 -10.46 19.00
N GLU A 145 -6.60 -10.30 18.34
CA GLU A 145 -6.15 -11.15 17.24
C GLU A 145 -5.32 -12.35 17.76
N GLU A 146 -6.01 -13.32 18.36
CA GLU A 146 -5.38 -14.52 18.95
C GLU A 146 -4.54 -15.33 17.96
N LYS A 147 -4.91 -15.33 16.67
CA LYS A 147 -4.28 -16.16 15.63
C LYS A 147 -3.10 -15.50 14.91
N GLY A 148 -2.87 -14.20 15.10
CA GLY A 148 -1.81 -13.44 14.42
C GLY A 148 -1.80 -13.64 12.90
N VAL A 149 -2.96 -13.58 12.24
CA VAL A 149 -3.10 -13.87 10.80
C VAL A 149 -2.26 -12.90 9.98
N TYR A 150 -2.29 -11.61 10.33
CA TYR A 150 -1.41 -10.62 9.70
C TYR A 150 0.08 -10.99 9.82
N LEU A 151 0.51 -11.40 11.02
CA LEU A 151 1.90 -11.78 11.27
C LEU A 151 2.32 -13.01 10.46
N ASN A 152 1.42 -13.99 10.29
CA ASN A 152 1.70 -15.16 9.47
C ASN A 152 1.97 -14.76 8.01
N PHE A 153 1.15 -13.89 7.42
CA PHE A 153 1.39 -13.38 6.07
C PHE A 153 2.69 -12.57 5.98
N LEU A 154 2.93 -11.68 6.93
CA LEU A 154 4.14 -10.86 6.96
C LEU A 154 5.41 -11.73 7.03
N ILE A 155 5.44 -12.74 7.90
CA ILE A 155 6.59 -13.64 8.06
C ILE A 155 6.79 -14.48 6.79
N ASN A 156 5.72 -15.05 6.25
CA ASN A 156 5.79 -15.86 5.03
C ASN A 156 6.31 -15.04 3.85
N ASP A 157 5.79 -13.82 3.65
CA ASP A 157 6.25 -12.92 2.60
C ASP A 157 7.72 -12.53 2.81
N SER A 158 8.12 -12.26 4.05
CA SER A 158 9.50 -11.89 4.36
C SER A 158 10.49 -13.00 4.06
N ILE A 159 10.14 -14.26 4.37
CA ILE A 159 10.95 -15.44 4.05
C ILE A 159 11.08 -15.58 2.53
N PHE A 160 9.96 -15.51 1.81
CA PHE A 160 9.95 -15.63 0.35
C PHE A 160 10.76 -14.51 -0.33
N LEU A 161 10.50 -13.25 0.02
CA LEU A 161 11.17 -12.10 -0.59
C LEU A 161 12.66 -12.08 -0.27
N LEU A 162 13.07 -12.55 0.91
CA LEU A 162 14.49 -12.68 1.25
C LEU A 162 15.16 -13.71 0.34
N ASP A 163 14.59 -14.91 0.20
CA ASP A 163 15.13 -15.96 -0.67
C ASP A 163 15.17 -15.51 -2.14
N GLU A 164 14.08 -14.94 -2.66
CA GLU A 164 14.01 -14.42 -4.03
C GLU A 164 15.06 -13.33 -4.26
N SER A 165 15.24 -12.41 -3.30
CA SER A 165 16.23 -11.34 -3.42
C SER A 165 17.67 -11.86 -3.46
N LEU A 166 18.00 -12.89 -2.66
CA LEU A 166 19.33 -13.50 -2.64
C LEU A 166 19.61 -14.25 -3.95
N ASN A 167 18.63 -14.99 -4.47
CA ASN A 167 18.74 -15.66 -5.76
C ASN A 167 18.92 -14.65 -6.90
N LYS A 168 18.16 -13.53 -6.90
CA LYS A 168 18.32 -12.46 -7.90
C LYS A 168 19.70 -11.80 -7.85
N ILE A 169 20.29 -11.62 -6.68
CA ILE A 169 21.67 -11.10 -6.56
C ILE A 169 22.68 -12.06 -7.19
N LEU A 170 22.50 -13.37 -7.03
CA LEU A 170 23.36 -14.37 -7.67
C LEU A 170 23.23 -14.34 -9.19
N GLU A 171 21.99 -14.34 -9.70
CA GLU A 171 21.72 -14.21 -11.14
C GLU A 171 22.35 -12.94 -11.73
N LEU A 172 22.22 -11.81 -11.03
CA LEU A 172 22.83 -10.55 -11.46
C LEU A 172 24.35 -10.64 -11.51
N LYS A 173 24.98 -11.28 -10.52
CA LYS A 173 26.43 -11.48 -10.49
C LYS A 173 26.91 -12.39 -11.62
N GLU A 174 26.15 -13.44 -11.94
CA GLU A 174 26.44 -14.31 -13.08
C GLU A 174 26.32 -13.53 -14.39
N LEU A 175 25.25 -12.76 -14.56
CA LEU A 175 25.04 -11.91 -15.74
C LEU A 175 26.13 -10.84 -15.87
N GLU A 176 26.57 -10.21 -14.78
CA GLU A 176 27.71 -9.29 -14.77
C GLU A 176 29.02 -9.98 -15.20
N ALA A 177 29.24 -11.22 -14.78
CA ALA A 177 30.42 -12.00 -15.17
C ALA A 177 30.37 -12.41 -16.65
N GLU A 178 29.20 -12.78 -17.16
CA GLU A 178 28.98 -13.05 -18.59
C GLU A 178 29.21 -11.79 -19.42
N MET A 179 28.69 -10.63 -18.98
CA MET A 179 28.90 -9.34 -19.63
C MET A 179 30.37 -8.89 -19.64
N ALA A 180 31.16 -9.28 -18.62
CA ALA A 180 32.59 -9.00 -18.58
C ALA A 180 33.37 -9.76 -19.66
N ASN A 181 32.84 -10.88 -20.18
CA ASN A 181 33.39 -11.56 -21.35
C ASN A 181 32.79 -11.00 -22.65
N THR A 182 33.24 -9.80 -23.04
CA THR A 182 32.69 -9.01 -24.14
C THR A 182 32.60 -9.80 -25.46
N THR A 183 33.59 -10.66 -25.74
CA THR A 183 33.65 -11.46 -26.97
C THR A 183 32.55 -12.50 -27.08
N GLU A 184 32.23 -13.20 -25.98
CA GLU A 184 31.16 -14.21 -25.95
C GLU A 184 29.78 -13.56 -25.77
N TRP A 185 29.71 -12.46 -25.02
CA TRP A 185 28.49 -11.68 -24.81
C TRP A 185 27.92 -11.09 -26.11
N GLU A 186 28.77 -10.52 -26.95
CA GLU A 186 28.37 -9.97 -28.25
C GLU A 186 27.82 -11.06 -29.20
N GLN A 187 28.38 -12.27 -29.17
CA GLN A 187 27.89 -13.41 -29.97
C GLN A 187 26.51 -13.90 -29.52
N ARG A 188 26.22 -13.86 -28.21
CA ARG A 188 24.93 -14.24 -27.64
C ARG A 188 23.81 -13.29 -28.07
N SER A 189 24.08 -11.98 -28.04
CA SER A 189 23.12 -10.95 -28.47
C SER A 189 22.72 -11.05 -29.95
N ALA A 190 23.55 -11.68 -30.79
CA ALA A 190 23.28 -11.93 -32.19
C ALA A 190 22.46 -13.21 -32.45
N GLN A 191 22.37 -14.13 -31.48
CA GLN A 191 21.61 -15.38 -31.59
C GLN A 191 20.22 -15.31 -30.94
N GLU A 192 19.99 -14.37 -30.02
CA GLU A 192 18.70 -14.15 -29.34
C GLU A 192 17.80 -13.09 -30.02
N ASN A 193 18.23 -12.53 -31.15
CA ASN A 193 17.40 -11.70 -32.06
C ASN A 193 16.92 -12.52 -33.26
#